data_AF-A0A2V5TNC7-F1
#
_entry.id   AF-A0A2V5TNC7-F1
#
_cell.length_a   1.000
_cell.length_b   1.000
_cell.length_c   1.000
_cell.angle_alpha   90.00
_cell.angle_beta   90.00
_cell.angle_gamma   90.00
#
_symmetry.space_group_name_H-M   'P 1'
#
loop_
_entity.id
_entity.type
_entity.pdbx_description
1 polymer ?
#
loop_
_entity_poly.entity_id
_entity_poly.type
_entity_poly.pdbx_seq_one_letter_code
_entity_poly.pdbx_strand_id
1 'polypeptide(L)'
;YVRLTVTDHARPLDEEVDRFILAVRTLPENDWAHFHCEAGRGRTTTFMVLYDMLRNATRVSLEDIARRQQLLGYDYHVLRPADPGDWRAPYTDDRIAFVRAFYEYAHANPGGRSQLWSEWLTSGTK
;
A
#
# COMPACT_ATOMS: atom_id res chain seq x y z
N TYR A 1 0.80 19.24 0.20
CA TYR A 1 1.56 18.38 1.14
C TYR A 1 0.58 17.60 1.98
N VAL A 2 0.82 16.29 2.16
CA VAL A 2 0.00 15.39 3.00
C VAL A 2 0.96 14.64 3.92
N ARG A 3 0.63 14.58 5.22
CA ARG A 3 1.43 13.85 6.23
C ARG A 3 0.63 12.66 6.72
N LEU A 4 1.23 11.48 6.57
CA LEU A 4 0.74 10.22 7.13
C LEU A 4 1.69 9.75 8.23
N THR A 5 1.13 9.35 9.38
CA THR A 5 1.89 8.92 10.56
C THR A 5 1.97 7.42 10.62
N VAL A 6 3.01 6.87 9.98
CA VAL A 6 3.24 5.42 9.90
C VAL A 6 4.49 5.02 10.67
N THR A 7 4.29 4.16 11.67
CA THR A 7 5.35 3.55 12.49
C THR A 7 6.32 2.78 11.61
N ASP A 8 7.61 2.80 11.97
CA ASP A 8 8.60 2.06 11.20
C ASP A 8 8.39 0.54 11.30
N HIS A 9 8.75 -0.18 10.24
CA HIS A 9 8.56 -1.63 10.05
C HIS A 9 7.11 -2.15 9.97
N ALA A 10 6.14 -1.45 10.55
CA ALA A 10 4.73 -1.80 10.52
C ALA A 10 4.03 -1.35 9.22
N ARG A 11 2.85 -1.94 8.96
CA ARG A 11 1.92 -1.40 7.95
C ARG A 11 1.28 -0.09 8.44
N PRO A 12 0.74 0.77 7.54
CA PRO A 12 -0.10 1.90 7.95
C PRO A 12 -1.35 1.43 8.70
N LEU A 13 -1.79 2.16 9.72
CA LEU A 13 -3.09 1.93 10.36
C LEU A 13 -4.23 2.18 9.37
N ASP A 14 -5.39 1.56 9.59
CA ASP A 14 -6.53 1.67 8.66
C ASP A 14 -6.98 3.13 8.45
N GLU A 15 -6.95 3.96 9.49
CA GLU A 15 -7.25 5.40 9.37
C GLU A 15 -6.25 6.15 8.46
N GLU A 16 -4.98 5.73 8.49
CA GLU A 16 -3.92 6.34 7.67
C GLU A 16 -4.03 5.87 6.21
N VAL A 17 -4.55 4.67 5.99
CA VAL A 17 -4.90 4.18 4.65
C VAL A 17 -6.09 4.98 4.09
N ASP A 18 -7.12 5.26 4.89
CA ASP A 18 -8.25 6.11 4.46
C ASP A 18 -7.80 7.52 4.11
N ARG A 19 -6.96 8.14 4.96
CA ARG A 19 -6.37 9.47 4.68
C ARG A 19 -5.53 9.46 3.41
N PHE A 20 -4.79 8.38 3.17
CA PHE A 20 -4.04 8.19 1.92
C PHE A 20 -4.97 8.13 0.71
N ILE A 21 -6.03 7.31 0.75
CA ILE A 21 -7.01 7.18 -0.34
C ILE A 21 -7.66 8.53 -0.64
N LEU A 22 -8.08 9.27 0.40
CA LEU A 22 -8.64 10.61 0.25
C LEU A 22 -7.66 11.58 -0.42
N ALA A 23 -6.38 11.52 -0.08
CA ALA A 23 -5.35 12.32 -0.74
C ALA A 23 -5.11 11.93 -2.20
N VAL A 24 -5.20 10.63 -2.53
CA VAL A 24 -5.07 10.17 -3.92
C VAL A 24 -6.28 10.59 -4.75
N ARG A 25 -7.49 10.57 -4.19
CA ARG A 25 -8.73 11.00 -4.86
C ARG A 25 -8.71 12.47 -5.26
N THR A 26 -8.02 13.32 -4.48
CA THR A 26 -7.94 14.77 -4.73
C THR A 26 -6.80 15.15 -5.68
N LEU A 27 -5.94 14.19 -6.05
CA LEU A 27 -4.83 14.43 -6.96
C LEU A 27 -5.36 14.67 -8.40
N PRO A 28 -5.02 15.80 -9.05
CA PRO A 28 -5.37 16.03 -10.45
C PRO A 28 -4.76 14.97 -11.37
N GLU A 29 -5.42 14.71 -12.51
CA GLU A 29 -5.07 13.62 -13.44
C GLU A 29 -3.61 13.66 -13.95
N ASN A 30 -3.05 14.86 -14.10
CA ASN A 30 -1.70 15.09 -14.62
C ASN A 30 -0.67 15.48 -13.55
N ASP A 31 -0.99 15.32 -12.28
CA ASP A 31 -0.11 15.71 -11.18
C ASP A 31 0.73 14.53 -10.67
N TRP A 32 1.82 14.84 -9.97
CA TRP A 32 2.81 13.87 -9.51
C TRP A 32 2.74 13.63 -8.00
N ALA A 33 2.75 12.35 -7.59
CA ALA A 33 2.88 11.98 -6.18
C ALA A 33 4.33 11.64 -5.84
N HIS A 34 4.94 12.42 -4.94
CA HIS A 34 6.25 12.13 -4.40
C HIS A 34 6.13 11.51 -3.00
N PHE A 35 6.68 10.31 -2.83
CA PHE A 35 6.66 9.56 -1.57
C PHE A 35 8.05 9.56 -0.94
N HIS A 36 8.12 9.85 0.36
CA HIS A 36 9.37 9.73 1.12
C HIS A 36 9.10 9.20 2.53
N CYS A 37 10.13 8.58 3.13
CA CYS A 37 10.21 8.26 4.55
C CYS A 37 11.63 8.61 5.02
N GLU A 38 12.12 8.00 6.10
CA GLU A 38 13.50 8.22 6.54
C GLU A 38 14.52 7.67 5.53
N ALA A 39 14.42 6.37 5.21
CA ALA A 39 15.39 5.68 4.36
C ALA A 39 14.94 5.51 2.89
N GLY A 40 13.72 5.92 2.54
CA GLY A 40 13.16 5.72 1.20
C GLY A 40 12.90 4.26 0.80
N ARG A 41 12.87 3.32 1.77
CA ARG A 41 12.72 1.87 1.51
C ARG A 41 11.33 1.35 1.88
N GLY A 42 11.14 0.86 3.10
CA GLY A 42 9.93 0.13 3.51
C GLY A 42 8.63 0.93 3.32
N ARG A 43 8.44 2.00 4.10
CA ARG A 43 7.23 2.84 4.04
C ARG A 43 7.01 3.47 2.66
N THR A 44 8.06 4.02 2.05
CA THR A 44 7.99 4.59 0.68
C THR A 44 7.50 3.56 -0.32
N THR A 45 8.13 2.39 -0.39
CA THR A 45 7.77 1.35 -1.37
C THR A 45 6.38 0.81 -1.10
N THR A 46 5.98 0.66 0.18
CA THR A 46 4.60 0.29 0.52
C THR A 46 3.61 1.27 -0.10
N PHE A 47 3.75 2.58 0.13
CA PHE A 47 2.80 3.55 -0.44
C PHE A 47 2.88 3.67 -1.96
N MET A 48 4.05 3.48 -2.57
CA MET A 48 4.17 3.39 -4.03
C MET A 48 3.38 2.20 -4.58
N VAL A 49 3.46 1.03 -3.92
CA VAL A 49 2.67 -0.16 -4.27
C VAL A 49 1.17 0.10 -4.10
N LEU A 50 0.73 0.68 -2.98
CA LEU A 50 -0.70 0.98 -2.76
C LEU A 50 -1.23 1.97 -3.82
N TYR A 51 -0.47 3.02 -4.11
CA TYR A 51 -0.80 4.01 -5.14
C TYR A 51 -0.95 3.36 -6.52
N ASP A 52 -0.04 2.44 -6.82
CA ASP A 52 -0.03 1.71 -8.07
C ASP A 52 -1.25 0.78 -8.19
N MET A 53 -1.58 0.05 -7.13
CA MET A 53 -2.79 -0.78 -7.04
C MET A 53 -4.06 0.02 -7.28
N LEU A 54 -4.23 1.18 -6.62
CA LEU A 54 -5.39 2.04 -6.82
C LEU A 54 -5.59 2.42 -8.29
N ARG A 55 -4.53 2.46 -9.10
CA ARG A 55 -4.60 2.86 -10.49
C ARG A 55 -4.62 1.71 -11.48
N ASN A 56 -4.09 0.56 -11.11
CA ASN A 56 -3.73 -0.50 -12.05
C ASN A 56 -4.23 -1.90 -11.64
N ALA A 57 -4.79 -2.10 -10.45
CA ALA A 57 -5.17 -3.44 -9.97
C ALA A 57 -6.18 -4.17 -10.88
N THR A 58 -7.06 -3.45 -11.59
CA THR A 58 -8.01 -4.07 -12.53
C THR A 58 -7.39 -4.62 -13.81
N ARG A 59 -6.09 -4.36 -14.05
CA ARG A 59 -5.39 -4.69 -15.29
C ARG A 59 -3.98 -5.26 -15.12
N VAL A 60 -3.40 -5.17 -13.92
CA VAL A 60 -2.06 -5.67 -13.59
C VAL A 60 -2.14 -6.49 -12.31
N SER A 61 -1.52 -7.68 -12.33
CA SER A 61 -1.48 -8.60 -11.19
C SER A 61 -0.77 -8.00 -9.98
N LEU A 62 -1.08 -8.53 -8.78
CA LEU A 62 -0.39 -8.19 -7.55
C LEU A 62 1.12 -8.41 -7.67
N GLU A 63 1.52 -9.56 -8.23
CA GLU A 63 2.90 -9.97 -8.41
C GLU A 63 3.66 -9.00 -9.32
N ASP A 64 3.06 -8.59 -10.44
CA ASP A 64 3.68 -7.63 -11.37
C ASP A 64 3.81 -6.24 -10.76
N ILE A 65 2.78 -5.76 -10.03
CA ILE A 65 2.85 -4.49 -9.30
C ILE A 65 3.97 -4.54 -8.26
N ALA A 66 4.01 -5.57 -7.42
CA ALA A 66 5.04 -5.70 -6.39
C ALA A 66 6.44 -5.81 -7.01
N ARG A 67 6.58 -6.58 -8.09
CA ARG A 67 7.86 -6.79 -8.78
C ARG A 67 8.38 -5.52 -9.44
N ARG A 68 7.54 -4.76 -10.16
CA ARG A 68 8.00 -3.52 -10.80
C ARG A 68 8.39 -2.47 -9.78
N GLN A 69 7.68 -2.37 -8.66
CA GLN A 69 8.04 -1.44 -7.59
C GLN A 69 9.35 -1.85 -6.88
N GLN A 70 9.61 -3.15 -6.72
CA GLN A 70 10.92 -3.62 -6.25
C GLN A 70 12.05 -3.22 -7.22
N LEU A 71 11.86 -3.43 -8.53
CA LEU A 71 12.86 -3.09 -9.55
C LEU A 71 13.16 -1.59 -9.59
N LEU A 72 12.17 -0.75 -9.33
CA LEU A 72 12.31 0.71 -9.30
C LEU A 72 12.74 1.25 -7.92
N GLY A 73 12.59 0.45 -6.85
CA GLY A 73 12.69 0.89 -5.45
C GLY A 73 13.74 0.16 -4.63
N TYR A 74 15.03 0.43 -4.88
CA TYR A 74 16.17 -0.09 -4.10
C TYR A 74 16.12 -1.60 -3.76
N ASP A 75 15.56 -2.40 -4.66
CA ASP A 75 15.36 -3.85 -4.52
C ASP A 75 14.53 -4.27 -3.28
N TYR A 76 13.68 -3.38 -2.77
CA TYR A 76 12.80 -3.69 -1.64
C TYR A 76 11.50 -4.36 -2.12
N HIS A 77 11.27 -5.62 -1.74
CA HIS A 77 10.06 -6.36 -2.10
C HIS A 77 9.04 -6.38 -0.95
N VAL A 78 7.89 -5.73 -1.11
CA VAL A 78 6.87 -5.62 -0.04
C VAL A 78 6.29 -6.96 0.40
N LEU A 79 6.20 -7.94 -0.51
CA LEU A 79 5.74 -9.31 -0.23
C LEU A 79 6.84 -10.29 0.23
N ARG A 80 8.11 -9.87 0.39
CA ARG A 80 9.17 -10.78 0.84
C ARG A 80 8.96 -11.16 2.31
N PRO A 81 8.88 -12.46 2.65
CA PRO A 81 8.84 -12.93 4.03
C PRO A 81 10.10 -12.54 4.80
N ALA A 82 9.99 -12.44 6.12
CA ALA A 82 11.13 -12.21 6.98
C ALA A 82 12.06 -13.44 7.01
N ASP A 83 13.35 -13.20 7.18
CA ASP A 83 14.32 -14.29 7.35
C ASP A 83 14.10 -14.98 8.71
N PRO A 84 14.38 -16.29 8.84
CA PRO A 84 14.21 -17.01 10.10
C PRO A 84 14.94 -16.33 11.26
N GLY A 85 14.22 -16.07 12.36
CA GLY A 85 14.77 -15.42 13.56
C GLY A 85 14.77 -13.88 13.51
N ASP A 86 14.28 -13.24 12.44
CA ASP A 86 14.09 -11.80 12.43
C ASP A 86 12.96 -11.39 13.39
N TRP A 87 13.27 -10.55 14.37
CA TRP A 87 12.29 -10.03 15.32
C TRP A 87 11.16 -9.24 14.65
N ARG A 88 11.37 -8.77 13.41
CA ARG A 88 10.37 -8.05 12.62
C ARG A 88 9.41 -8.97 11.86
N ALA A 89 9.53 -10.29 12.01
CA ALA A 89 8.66 -11.25 11.32
C ALA A 89 7.16 -10.95 11.51
N PRO A 90 6.65 -10.69 12.74
CA PRO A 90 5.23 -10.39 12.92
C PRO A 90 4.75 -9.16 12.13
N TYR A 91 5.55 -8.08 12.11
CA TYR A 91 5.23 -6.87 11.34
C TYR A 91 5.34 -7.08 9.83
N THR A 92 6.26 -7.95 9.40
CA THR A 92 6.40 -8.31 8.00
C THR A 92 5.21 -9.13 7.52
N ASP A 93 4.79 -10.12 8.29
CA ASP A 93 3.64 -10.96 7.98
C ASP A 93 2.35 -10.13 7.94
N ASP A 94 2.16 -9.23 8.90
CA ASP A 94 1.04 -8.29 8.93
C ASP A 94 1.05 -7.34 7.70
N ARG A 95 2.20 -6.80 7.32
CA ARG A 95 2.34 -6.00 6.10
C ARG A 95 1.98 -6.82 4.85
N ILE A 96 2.44 -8.07 4.74
CA ILE A 96 2.15 -8.93 3.59
C ILE A 96 0.65 -9.21 3.50
N ALA A 97 0.01 -9.57 4.61
CA ALA A 97 -1.42 -9.78 4.68
C ALA A 97 -2.20 -8.54 4.25
N PHE A 98 -1.80 -7.37 4.76
CA PHE A 98 -2.38 -6.09 4.36
C PHE A 98 -2.22 -5.78 2.88
N VAL A 99 -1.02 -5.91 2.31
CA VAL A 99 -0.79 -5.60 0.88
C VAL A 99 -1.65 -6.49 -0.01
N ARG A 100 -1.83 -7.77 0.35
CA ARG A 100 -2.73 -8.69 -0.36
C ARG A 100 -4.19 -8.25 -0.25
N ALA A 101 -4.67 -7.95 0.95
CA ALA A 101 -6.03 -7.49 1.15
C ALA A 101 -6.31 -6.14 0.46
N PHE A 102 -5.32 -5.24 0.45
CA PHE A 102 -5.44 -3.95 -0.23
C PHE A 102 -5.51 -4.10 -1.76
N TYR A 103 -4.84 -5.10 -2.33
CA TYR A 103 -4.98 -5.40 -3.75
C TYR A 103 -6.43 -5.77 -4.12
N GLU A 104 -7.06 -6.65 -3.33
CA GLU A 104 -8.47 -7.00 -3.51
C GLU A 104 -9.39 -5.78 -3.36
N TYR A 105 -9.14 -4.96 -2.34
CA TYR A 105 -9.83 -3.68 -2.17
C TYR A 105 -9.68 -2.78 -3.39
N ALA A 106 -8.47 -2.58 -3.90
CA ALA A 106 -8.19 -1.69 -5.03
C ALA A 106 -8.77 -2.22 -6.35
N HIS A 107 -8.82 -3.55 -6.51
CA HIS A 107 -9.48 -4.20 -7.63
C HIS A 107 -11.00 -3.96 -7.59
N ALA A 108 -11.63 -4.11 -6.42
CA ALA A 108 -13.06 -3.85 -6.22
C ALA A 108 -13.43 -2.36 -6.20
N ASN A 109 -12.48 -1.49 -5.84
CA ASN A 109 -12.66 -0.04 -5.70
C ASN A 109 -11.59 0.73 -6.51
N PRO A 110 -11.65 0.72 -7.85
CA PRO A 110 -10.63 1.40 -8.67
C PRO A 110 -10.53 2.89 -8.35
N GLY A 111 -9.30 3.40 -8.26
CA GLY A 111 -8.99 4.76 -7.79
C GLY A 111 -9.37 5.01 -6.34
N GLY A 112 -9.72 3.95 -5.61
CA GLY A 112 -10.29 4.01 -4.27
C GLY A 112 -11.61 4.76 -4.24
N ARG A 113 -12.39 4.85 -5.33
CA ARG A 113 -13.52 5.80 -5.45
C ARG A 113 -14.83 5.38 -4.77
N SER A 114 -15.15 4.08 -4.74
CA SER A 114 -16.46 3.60 -4.30
C SER A 114 -16.63 3.59 -2.78
N GLN A 115 -15.64 3.07 -2.06
CA GLN A 115 -15.62 3.01 -0.59
C GLN A 115 -14.21 3.36 -0.08
N LEU A 116 -14.12 3.86 1.15
CA LEU A 116 -12.85 3.91 1.88
C LEU A 116 -12.41 2.50 2.32
N TRP A 117 -11.18 2.38 2.76
CA TRP A 117 -10.60 1.09 3.15
C TRP A 117 -11.28 0.54 4.40
N SER A 118 -11.46 1.37 5.43
CA SER A 118 -12.16 0.96 6.66
C SER A 118 -13.61 0.55 6.41
N GLU A 119 -14.32 1.29 5.56
CA GLU A 119 -15.69 0.96 5.12
C GLU A 119 -15.73 -0.42 4.45
N TRP A 120 -14.80 -0.68 3.52
CA TRP A 120 -14.72 -1.95 2.81
C TRP A 120 -14.48 -3.13 3.73
N LEU A 121 -13.59 -2.99 4.73
CA LEU A 121 -13.35 -4.02 5.74
C LEU A 121 -14.64 -4.42 6.49
N THR A 122 -15.49 -3.45 6.82
CA THR A 122 -16.77 -3.74 7.48
C THR A 122 -17.80 -4.40 6.55
N SER A 123 -17.75 -4.07 5.26
CA SER A 123 -18.71 -4.58 4.26
C SER A 123 -18.51 -6.06 3.91
N GLY A 124 -17.28 -6.57 4.01
CA GLY A 124 -16.91 -7.96 3.73
C GLY A 124 -17.12 -8.93 4.89
N THR A 125 -17.45 -8.44 6.09
CA THR A 125 -17.70 -9.27 7.29
C THR A 125 -19.14 -9.77 7.33
N LYS A 126 -19.61 -10.42 6.27
CA LYS A 126 -20.91 -11.12 6.23
C LYS A 126 -20.73 -12.62 6.14
#